data_AF-A0A7S3JXL8-F1
#
_entry.id   AF-A0A7S3JXL8-F1
#
_cell.length_a   1.000
_cell.length_b   1.000
_cell.length_c   1.000
_cell.angle_alpha   90.00
_cell.angle_beta   90.00
_cell.angle_gamma   90.00
#
_symmetry.space_group_name_H-M   'P 1'
#
loop_
_entity.id
_entity.type
_entity.pdbx_description
1 polymer ?
#
loop_
_entity_poly.entity_id
_entity_poly.type
_entity_poly.pdbx_seq_one_letter_code
_entity_poly.pdbx_strand_id
1 'polypeptide(L)'
;PHYGNYHPRREVEPRFSRPRQQSSSRNNINEAARWQQIIWSKQMTSGDATIDSVLLLFHNQGHRFEPRNLSTAAHRVAKIGGKNNSYLQEDRRILSLATACRERVKDFEAQGLANVAWAVATI
;
A
#
# COMPACT_ATOMS: atom_id res chain seq x y z
N PRO A 1 74.33 -20.64 29.31
CA PRO A 1 73.29 -19.80 29.94
C PRO A 1 72.69 -18.83 28.90
N HIS A 2 71.64 -19.26 28.20
CA HIS A 2 70.92 -18.45 27.20
C HIS A 2 69.55 -18.08 27.75
N TYR A 3 69.29 -16.78 27.88
CA TYR A 3 68.00 -16.23 28.32
C TYR A 3 67.00 -16.27 27.16
N GLY A 4 65.87 -16.95 27.39
CA GLY A 4 64.76 -17.03 26.45
C GLY A 4 63.96 -15.73 26.40
N ASN A 5 63.65 -15.29 25.18
CA ASN A 5 62.80 -14.14 24.88
C ASN A 5 61.37 -14.37 25.38
N TYR A 6 60.93 -13.57 26.35
CA TYR A 6 59.53 -13.42 26.71
C TYR A 6 58.82 -12.55 25.65
N HIS A 7 57.98 -13.17 24.82
CA HIS A 7 56.99 -12.44 24.04
C HIS A 7 55.74 -12.21 24.90
N PRO A 8 55.26 -10.96 25.08
CA PRO A 8 54.03 -10.72 25.81
C PRO A 8 52.83 -11.25 25.01
N ARG A 9 51.99 -12.01 25.71
CA ARG A 9 50.72 -12.61 25.26
C ARG A 9 49.83 -11.50 24.70
N ARG A 10 49.50 -11.57 23.40
CA ARG A 10 48.50 -10.69 22.76
C ARG A 10 47.17 -10.85 23.51
N GLU A 11 46.74 -9.79 24.17
CA GLU A 11 45.40 -9.70 24.75
C GLU A 11 44.37 -9.90 23.64
N VAL A 12 43.52 -10.91 23.82
CA VAL A 12 42.43 -11.19 22.90
C VAL A 12 41.35 -10.16 23.21
N GLU A 13 41.30 -9.10 22.41
CA GLU A 13 40.22 -8.11 22.46
C GLU A 13 38.86 -8.81 22.51
N PRO A 14 37.96 -8.48 23.46
CA PRO A 14 36.62 -9.02 23.46
C PRO A 14 35.92 -8.56 22.19
N ARG A 15 35.54 -9.51 21.32
CA ARG A 15 34.66 -9.24 20.18
C ARG A 15 33.34 -8.74 20.74
N PHE A 16 33.18 -7.41 20.82
CA PHE A 16 31.89 -6.78 20.96
C PHE A 16 31.04 -7.23 19.77
N SER A 17 30.15 -8.20 20.02
CA SER A 17 29.14 -8.61 19.06
C SER A 17 28.25 -7.40 18.82
N ARG A 18 28.37 -6.77 17.65
CA ARG A 18 27.45 -5.70 17.23
C ARG A 18 26.02 -6.27 17.29
N PRO A 19 25.09 -5.66 18.05
CA PRO A 19 23.71 -6.11 18.04
C PRO A 19 23.12 -5.91 16.63
N ARG A 20 22.59 -6.99 16.06
CA ARG A 20 21.89 -7.00 14.77
C ARG A 20 20.55 -6.26 14.92
N GLN A 21 20.55 -4.93 14.78
CA GLN A 21 19.35 -4.09 14.91
C GLN A 21 18.72 -3.63 13.59
N GLN A 22 19.12 -4.18 12.43
CA GLN A 22 18.58 -3.70 11.14
C GLN A 22 17.32 -4.43 10.65
N SER A 23 16.97 -5.60 11.19
CA SER A 23 15.78 -6.36 10.74
C SER A 23 14.47 -5.88 11.35
N SER A 24 14.47 -5.34 12.57
CA SER A 24 13.24 -4.93 13.27
C SER A 24 12.60 -3.67 12.69
N SER A 25 13.41 -2.69 12.24
CA SER A 25 12.89 -1.43 11.69
C SER A 25 12.22 -1.60 10.33
N ARG A 26 12.76 -2.45 9.44
CA ARG A 26 12.14 -2.74 8.13
C ARG A 26 10.82 -3.48 8.27
N ASN A 27 10.75 -4.44 9.19
CA ASN A 27 9.50 -5.17 9.45
C ASN A 27 8.40 -4.24 9.97
N ASN A 28 8.74 -3.30 10.86
CA ASN A 28 7.77 -2.33 11.40
C ASN A 28 7.23 -1.38 10.31
N ILE A 29 8.08 -0.90 9.39
CA ILE A 29 7.65 -0.08 8.25
C ILE A 29 6.67 -0.85 7.35
N ASN A 30 6.94 -2.13 7.09
CA ASN A 30 6.06 -2.99 6.28
C ASN A 30 4.72 -3.26 6.97
N GLU A 31 4.73 -3.46 8.29
CA GLU A 31 3.52 -3.61 9.10
C GLU A 31 2.67 -2.35 9.08
N ALA A 32 3.27 -1.18 9.29
CA ALA A 32 2.57 0.11 9.23
C ALA A 32 1.94 0.35 7.85
N ALA A 33 2.67 0.05 6.77
CA ALA A 33 2.14 0.16 5.40
C ALA A 33 0.94 -0.77 5.17
N ARG A 34 1.02 -2.01 5.66
CA ARG A 34 -0.08 -2.99 5.57
C ARG A 34 -1.30 -2.53 6.38
N TRP A 35 -1.10 -2.04 7.60
CA TRP A 35 -2.18 -1.47 8.42
C TRP A 35 -2.87 -0.30 7.71
N GLN A 36 -2.10 0.51 7.00
CA GLN A 36 -2.63 1.63 6.24
C GLN A 36 -3.60 1.16 5.12
N GLN A 37 -3.31 0.05 4.44
CA GLN A 37 -4.22 -0.52 3.45
C GLN A 37 -5.57 -0.92 4.06
N ILE A 38 -5.55 -1.47 5.28
CA ILE A 38 -6.77 -1.87 6.01
C ILE A 38 -7.59 -0.63 6.39
N ILE A 39 -6.93 0.42 6.89
CA ILE A 39 -7.59 1.68 7.28
C ILE A 39 -8.26 2.31 6.06
N TRP A 40 -7.55 2.42 4.93
CA TRP A 40 -8.12 2.98 3.70
C TRP A 40 -9.29 2.15 3.17
N SER A 41 -9.17 0.82 3.16
CA SER A 41 -10.28 -0.05 2.77
C SER A 41 -11.51 0.20 3.64
N LYS A 42 -11.33 0.30 4.96
CA LYS A 42 -12.44 0.58 5.90
C LYS A 42 -13.08 1.92 5.57
N GLN A 43 -12.30 3.00 5.46
CA GLN A 43 -12.79 4.34 5.14
C GLN A 43 -13.62 4.37 3.85
N MET A 44 -13.20 3.66 2.80
CA MET A 44 -13.95 3.61 1.53
C MET A 44 -15.25 2.81 1.65
N THR A 45 -15.30 1.81 2.53
CA THR A 45 -16.44 0.91 2.71
C THR A 45 -17.39 1.30 3.83
N SER A 46 -17.05 2.32 4.62
CA SER A 46 -17.92 2.85 5.68
C SER A 46 -19.28 3.28 5.13
N GLY A 47 -20.33 3.17 5.95
CA GLY A 47 -21.71 3.49 5.55
C GLY A 47 -21.92 4.96 5.20
N ASP A 48 -21.10 5.85 5.76
CA ASP A 48 -21.06 7.29 5.56
C ASP A 48 -20.09 7.74 4.46
N ALA A 49 -19.40 6.80 3.79
CA ALA A 49 -18.50 7.14 2.70
C ALA A 49 -19.28 7.76 1.53
N THR A 50 -18.80 8.89 1.03
CA THR A 50 -19.34 9.58 -0.13
C THR A 50 -18.43 9.37 -1.35
N ILE A 51 -18.92 9.70 -2.54
CA ILE A 51 -18.08 9.69 -3.75
C ILE A 51 -16.84 10.56 -3.54
N ASP A 52 -17.04 11.78 -3.05
CA ASP A 52 -15.95 12.74 -2.89
C ASP A 52 -14.93 12.28 -1.83
N SER A 53 -15.36 11.70 -0.71
CA SER A 53 -14.42 11.21 0.31
C SER A 53 -13.57 10.06 -0.20
N VAL A 54 -14.14 9.14 -1.01
CA VAL A 54 -13.38 8.05 -1.65
C VAL A 54 -12.41 8.60 -2.70
N LEU A 55 -12.84 9.53 -3.55
CA LEU A 55 -12.00 10.13 -4.58
C LEU A 55 -10.89 11.01 -4.00
N LEU A 56 -11.15 11.73 -2.90
CA LEU A 56 -10.17 12.51 -2.18
C LEU A 56 -9.12 11.61 -1.53
N LEU A 57 -9.55 10.49 -0.93
CA LEU A 57 -8.63 9.51 -0.38
C LEU A 57 -7.72 8.91 -1.47
N PHE A 58 -8.31 8.53 -2.60
CA PHE A 58 -7.54 8.07 -3.76
C PHE A 58 -6.59 9.15 -4.30
N HIS A 59 -7.03 10.39 -4.43
CA HIS A 59 -6.18 11.49 -4.89
C HIS A 59 -4.94 11.64 -4.00
N ASN A 60 -5.11 11.59 -2.68
CA ASN A 60 -4.03 11.80 -1.73
C ASN A 60 -3.11 10.57 -1.56
N GLN A 61 -3.66 9.36 -1.62
CA GLN A 61 -2.95 8.13 -1.22
C GLN A 61 -2.89 7.04 -2.30
N GLY A 62 -3.53 7.25 -3.46
CA GLY A 62 -3.71 6.25 -4.50
C GLY A 62 -2.41 5.68 -5.07
N HIS A 63 -1.33 6.46 -5.07
CA HIS A 63 0.01 5.97 -5.44
C HIS A 63 0.47 4.80 -4.55
N ARG A 64 0.01 4.74 -3.30
CA ARG A 64 0.32 3.70 -2.29
C ARG A 64 -0.72 2.61 -2.21
N PHE A 65 -1.84 2.72 -2.92
CA PHE A 65 -2.88 1.69 -2.87
C PHE A 65 -2.36 0.39 -3.49
N GLU A 66 -2.67 -0.73 -2.85
CA GLU A 66 -2.58 -2.03 -3.50
C GLU A 66 -3.71 -2.22 -4.52
N PRO A 67 -3.58 -3.15 -5.49
CA PRO A 67 -4.64 -3.44 -6.46
C PRO A 67 -6.01 -3.70 -5.81
N ARG A 68 -6.03 -4.38 -4.65
CA ARG A 68 -7.24 -4.57 -3.85
C ARG A 68 -7.93 -3.24 -3.54
N ASN A 69 -7.21 -2.26 -3.03
CA ASN A 69 -7.78 -0.95 -2.67
C ASN A 69 -8.16 -0.11 -3.89
N LEU A 70 -7.46 -0.23 -5.02
CA LEU A 70 -7.89 0.38 -6.29
C LEU A 70 -9.23 -0.18 -6.75
N SER A 71 -9.40 -1.52 -6.73
CA SER A 71 -10.69 -2.15 -7.09
C SER A 71 -11.81 -1.74 -6.14
N THR A 72 -11.54 -1.67 -4.83
CA THR A 72 -12.50 -1.23 -3.82
C THR A 72 -12.94 0.21 -4.07
N ALA A 73 -12.00 1.12 -4.35
CA ALA A 73 -12.32 2.52 -4.66
C ALA A 73 -13.24 2.62 -5.88
N ALA A 74 -12.88 1.97 -6.99
CA ALA A 74 -13.65 2.02 -8.24
C ALA A 74 -15.07 1.48 -8.04
N HIS A 75 -15.19 0.31 -7.42
CA HIS A 75 -16.50 -0.28 -7.11
C HIS A 75 -17.32 0.59 -6.15
N ARG A 76 -16.71 1.16 -5.10
CA ARG A 76 -17.45 2.00 -4.14
C ARG A 76 -17.96 3.27 -4.77
N VAL A 77 -17.14 3.94 -5.58
CA VAL A 77 -17.55 5.13 -6.33
C VAL A 77 -18.72 4.83 -7.26
N ALA A 78 -18.62 3.77 -8.07
CA ALA A 78 -19.70 3.36 -8.97
C ALA A 78 -20.99 2.97 -8.20
N LYS A 79 -20.85 2.25 -7.09
CA LYS A 79 -21.99 1.82 -6.26
C LYS A 79 -22.70 3.00 -5.59
N ILE A 80 -21.98 4.00 -5.09
CA ILE A 80 -22.57 5.18 -4.44
C ILE A 80 -23.17 6.13 -5.49
N GLY A 81 -22.46 6.36 -6.61
CA GLY A 81 -22.94 7.27 -7.64
C GLY A 81 -24.11 6.73 -8.46
N GLY A 82 -24.23 5.41 -8.60
CA GLY A 82 -25.25 4.80 -9.42
C GLY A 82 -24.98 4.98 -10.92
N LYS A 83 -25.91 4.50 -11.75
CA LYS A 83 -25.80 4.53 -13.21
C LYS A 83 -26.00 5.93 -13.77
N ASN A 84 -25.28 6.28 -14.84
CA ASN A 84 -25.42 7.53 -15.58
C ASN A 84 -25.22 8.79 -14.71
N ASN A 85 -24.29 8.72 -13.75
CA ASN A 85 -24.00 9.85 -12.87
C ASN A 85 -23.07 10.83 -13.58
N SER A 86 -23.62 11.98 -14.04
CA SER A 86 -22.87 12.99 -14.79
C SER A 86 -21.64 13.52 -14.05
N TYR A 87 -21.72 13.63 -12.71
CA TYR A 87 -20.56 14.03 -11.90
C TYR A 87 -19.39 13.05 -12.03
N LEU A 88 -19.66 11.74 -12.08
CA LEU A 88 -18.62 10.74 -12.26
C LEU A 88 -18.00 10.77 -13.67
N GLN A 89 -18.76 11.18 -14.68
CA GLN A 89 -18.26 11.26 -16.05
C GLN A 89 -17.32 12.45 -16.27
N GLU A 90 -17.50 13.52 -15.51
CA GLU A 90 -16.73 14.77 -15.64
C GLU A 90 -15.55 14.86 -14.65
N ASP A 91 -15.56 14.08 -13.57
CA ASP A 91 -14.51 14.14 -12.53
C ASP A 91 -13.19 13.48 -12.99
N ARG A 92 -12.13 14.30 -13.11
CA ARG A 92 -10.79 13.84 -13.53
C ARG A 92 -10.16 12.79 -12.61
N ARG A 93 -10.58 12.70 -11.34
CA ARG A 93 -10.11 11.67 -10.39
C ARG A 93 -10.60 10.29 -10.79
N ILE A 94 -11.75 10.20 -11.48
CA ILE A 94 -12.28 8.96 -12.04
C ILE A 94 -11.38 8.45 -13.16
N LEU A 95 -11.00 9.33 -14.08
CA LEU A 95 -10.06 8.99 -15.15
C LEU A 95 -8.69 8.55 -14.59
N SER A 96 -8.22 9.24 -13.55
CA SER A 96 -6.97 8.88 -12.85
C SER A 96 -7.07 7.51 -12.18
N LEU A 97 -8.20 7.20 -11.54
CA LEU A 97 -8.46 5.90 -10.91
C LEU A 97 -8.52 4.78 -11.95
N ALA A 98 -9.25 4.98 -13.05
CA ALA A 98 -9.31 4.02 -14.14
C ALA A 98 -7.93 3.76 -14.76
N THR A 99 -7.12 4.81 -14.92
CA THR A 99 -5.75 4.71 -15.43
C THR A 99 -4.88 3.90 -14.48
N ALA A 100 -4.93 4.17 -13.18
CA ALA A 100 -4.18 3.42 -12.17
C ALA A 100 -4.57 1.93 -12.13
N CYS A 101 -5.86 1.62 -12.29
CA CYS A 101 -6.32 0.23 -12.43
C CYS A 101 -5.76 -0.43 -13.71
N ARG A 102 -5.82 0.28 -14.85
CA ARG A 102 -5.32 -0.24 -16.14
C ARG A 102 -3.82 -0.53 -16.10
N GLU A 103 -3.03 0.36 -15.53
CA GLU A 103 -1.56 0.20 -15.43
C GLU A 103 -1.15 -1.01 -14.59
N ARG A 104 -2.00 -1.41 -13.64
CA ARG A 104 -1.76 -2.53 -12.72
C ARG A 104 -2.65 -3.73 -13.01
N VAL A 105 -3.26 -3.81 -14.19
CA VAL A 105 -4.27 -4.83 -14.55
C VAL A 105 -3.78 -6.26 -14.28
N LYS A 106 -2.49 -6.53 -14.52
CA LYS A 106 -1.84 -7.83 -14.29
C LYS A 106 -1.69 -8.22 -12.81
N ASP A 107 -1.78 -7.25 -11.90
CA ASP A 107 -1.57 -7.45 -10.46
C ASP A 107 -2.90 -7.68 -9.71
N PHE A 108 -4.03 -7.60 -10.40
CA PHE A 108 -5.35 -7.87 -9.81
C PHE A 108 -5.64 -9.37 -9.78
N GLU A 109 -6.21 -9.82 -8.66
CA GLU A 109 -6.94 -11.09 -8.61
C GLU A 109 -8.25 -11.00 -9.40
N ALA A 110 -8.82 -12.15 -9.77
CA ALA A 110 -10.04 -12.22 -10.57
C ALA A 110 -11.21 -11.38 -9.99
N GLN A 111 -11.40 -11.41 -8.67
CA GLN A 111 -12.43 -10.60 -8.00
C GLN A 111 -12.17 -9.10 -8.16
N GLY A 112 -10.90 -8.66 -8.07
CA GLY A 112 -10.52 -7.27 -8.25
C GLY A 112 -10.80 -6.79 -9.67
N LEU A 113 -10.47 -7.60 -10.68
CA LEU A 113 -10.78 -7.30 -12.08
C LEU A 113 -12.28 -7.22 -12.32
N ALA A 114 -13.06 -8.16 -11.80
CA ALA A 114 -14.52 -8.15 -11.94
C ALA A 114 -15.14 -6.87 -11.34
N ASN A 115 -14.65 -6.44 -10.16
CA ASN A 115 -15.10 -5.21 -9.52
C ASN A 115 -14.80 -3.97 -10.36
N VAL A 116 -13.60 -3.87 -10.95
CA VAL A 116 -13.22 -2.76 -11.82
C VAL A 116 -14.06 -2.77 -13.10
N ALA A 117 -14.22 -3.92 -13.74
CA ALA A 117 -15.01 -4.06 -14.96
C ALA A 117 -16.48 -3.65 -14.73
N TRP A 118 -17.09 -4.12 -13.63
CA TRP A 118 -18.44 -3.72 -13.25
C TRP A 118 -18.55 -2.21 -12.98
N ALA A 119 -17.56 -1.63 -12.30
CA ALA A 119 -17.54 -0.20 -12.00
C ALA A 119 -17.48 0.64 -13.29
N VAL A 120 -16.57 0.31 -14.21
CA VAL A 120 -16.42 0.99 -15.50
C VAL A 120 -17.69 0.88 -16.36
N ALA A 121 -18.42 -0.23 -16.30
CA ALA A 121 -19.69 -0.39 -17.00
C ALA A 121 -20.87 0.34 -16.34
N THR A 122 -20.72 0.76 -15.09
CA THR A 122 -21.80 1.40 -14.30
C THR A 122 -21.71 2.93 -14.32
N ILE A 123 -20.49 3.48 -14.29
CA ILE A 123 -20.21 4.92 -14.38
C ILE A 123 -20.62 5.45 -15.76
#